data_AF-A0A0V1HUD1-F1
#
_entry.id   AF-A0A0V1HUD1-F1
#
_cell.length_a   1.000
_cell.length_b   1.000
_cell.length_c   1.000
_cell.angle_alpha   90.00
_cell.angle_beta   90.00
_cell.angle_gamma   90.00
#
_symmetry.space_group_name_H-M   'P 1'
#
loop_
_entity.id
_entity.type
_entity.pdbx_description
1 polymer ?
#
loop_
_entity_poly.entity_id
_entity_poly.type
_entity_poly.pdbx_seq_one_letter_code
_entity_poly.pdbx_strand_id
1 'polypeptide(L)'
;MTLDMESFFMGIACLSSKRSKDPVTQVGACIVNSSGIIVSTGYNGMPVGCDDNVLPWGKNLPNVLETKHPFVCHAELNALLNASTSELSGCSMQNELGEYVDLYIPRKWLVSASSRIVSAKDHASVQIEIAKVNPVTGKMTGDTEKYAISGAIRRMGESDDSINRLAVRSGLMPKDFN
;
A
#
# COMPACT_ATOMS: atom_id res chain seq x y z
N MET A 1 -27.16 -2.29 25.47
CA MET A 1 -26.28 -3.24 24.77
C MET A 1 -25.13 -2.43 24.19
N THR A 2 -23.91 -2.63 24.67
CA THR A 2 -22.69 -2.00 24.14
C THR A 2 -22.02 -2.98 23.21
N LEU A 3 -21.72 -2.58 21.97
CA LEU A 3 -20.90 -3.39 21.08
C LEU A 3 -19.47 -3.45 21.63
N ASP A 4 -18.88 -4.64 21.62
CA ASP A 4 -17.44 -4.80 21.76
C ASP A 4 -16.72 -4.23 20.53
N MET A 5 -15.46 -3.85 20.72
CA MET A 5 -14.67 -3.17 19.70
C MET A 5 -14.44 -4.03 18.46
N GLU A 6 -14.26 -5.35 18.63
CA GLU A 6 -14.07 -6.28 17.52
C GLU A 6 -15.34 -6.37 16.65
N SER A 7 -16.51 -6.55 17.27
CA SER A 7 -17.80 -6.55 16.58
C SER A 7 -18.11 -5.21 15.93
N PHE A 8 -17.68 -4.09 16.53
CA PHE A 8 -17.80 -2.77 15.92
C PHE A 8 -16.96 -2.67 14.64
N PHE A 9 -15.67 -3.02 14.68
CA PHE A 9 -14.81 -2.98 13.49
C PHE A 9 -15.25 -3.97 12.42
N MET A 10 -15.71 -5.15 12.82
CA MET A 10 -16.32 -6.13 11.94
C MET A 10 -17.57 -5.58 11.25
N GLY A 11 -18.44 -4.92 12.02
CA GLY A 11 -19.63 -4.24 11.50
C GLY A 11 -19.27 -3.20 10.44
N ILE A 12 -18.19 -2.45 10.63
CA ILE A 12 -17.69 -1.48 9.65
C ILE A 12 -17.14 -2.17 8.39
N ALA A 13 -16.41 -3.28 8.52
CA ALA A 13 -15.91 -4.05 7.38
C ALA A 13 -17.09 -4.61 6.56
N CYS A 14 -18.07 -5.23 7.22
CA CYS A 14 -19.29 -5.75 6.59
C CYS A 14 -20.14 -4.64 5.95
N LEU A 15 -20.22 -3.46 6.57
CA LEU A 15 -20.92 -2.32 5.97
C LEU A 15 -20.17 -1.78 4.75
N SER A 16 -18.84 -1.80 4.78
CA SER A 16 -18.00 -1.38 3.67
C SER A 16 -18.15 -2.33 2.48
N SER A 17 -18.27 -3.65 2.71
CA SER A 17 -18.43 -4.63 1.63
C SER A 17 -19.71 -4.41 0.82
N LYS A 18 -20.78 -3.89 1.43
CA LYS A 18 -22.02 -3.50 0.74
C LYS A 18 -21.84 -2.39 -0.31
N ARG A 19 -20.69 -1.70 -0.33
CA ARG A 19 -20.35 -0.75 -1.40
C ARG A 19 -19.78 -1.42 -2.65
N SER A 20 -19.36 -2.68 -2.55
CA SER A 20 -18.86 -3.46 -3.67
C SER A 20 -19.96 -3.67 -4.72
N LYS A 21 -19.58 -3.52 -6.00
CA LYS A 21 -20.46 -3.81 -7.14
C LYS A 21 -20.17 -5.18 -7.76
N ASP A 22 -19.26 -5.94 -7.19
CA ASP A 22 -19.01 -7.31 -7.62
C ASP A 22 -20.27 -8.15 -7.36
N PRO A 23 -20.89 -8.80 -8.37
CA PRO A 23 -22.12 -9.55 -8.18
C PRO A 23 -21.91 -10.90 -7.46
N VAL A 24 -20.66 -11.38 -7.38
CA VAL A 24 -20.34 -12.72 -6.85
C VAL A 24 -19.71 -12.66 -5.47
N THR A 25 -18.81 -11.71 -5.24
CA THR A 25 -18.02 -11.63 -4.01
C THR A 25 -17.93 -10.19 -3.55
N GLN A 26 -18.63 -9.84 -2.47
CA GLN A 26 -18.52 -8.53 -1.85
C GLN A 26 -17.65 -8.68 -0.62
N VAL A 27 -16.50 -8.02 -0.59
CA VAL A 27 -15.53 -8.07 0.51
C VAL A 27 -15.27 -6.66 1.01
N GLY A 28 -15.16 -6.53 2.33
CA GLY A 28 -14.81 -5.29 3.02
C GLY A 28 -13.64 -5.50 3.98
N ALA A 29 -12.88 -4.43 4.18
CA ALA A 29 -11.72 -4.43 5.07
C ALA A 29 -11.69 -3.14 5.90
N CYS A 30 -11.24 -3.26 7.14
CA CYS A 30 -11.07 -2.16 8.07
C CYS A 30 -9.64 -2.20 8.64
N ILE A 31 -8.96 -1.06 8.63
CA ILE A 31 -7.64 -0.87 9.24
C ILE A 31 -7.81 -0.03 10.49
N VAL A 32 -7.29 -0.54 11.60
CA VAL A 32 -7.41 0.06 12.92
C VAL A 32 -6.03 0.23 13.53
N ASN A 33 -5.77 1.34 14.21
CA ASN A 33 -4.53 1.52 14.95
C ASN A 33 -4.59 0.86 16.34
N SER A 34 -3.45 0.78 17.01
CA SER A 34 -3.31 0.25 18.38
C SER A 34 -4.12 1.01 19.43
N SER A 35 -4.58 2.23 19.13
CA SER A 35 -5.44 3.04 20.00
C SER A 35 -6.94 2.78 19.76
N GLY A 36 -7.30 1.83 18.90
CA GLY A 36 -8.68 1.50 18.56
C GLY A 36 -9.36 2.52 17.64
N ILE A 37 -8.59 3.31 16.90
CA ILE A 37 -9.09 4.30 15.94
C ILE A 37 -9.02 3.70 14.54
N ILE A 38 -10.12 3.80 13.80
CA ILE A 38 -10.18 3.40 12.38
C ILE A 38 -9.32 4.37 11.58
N VAL A 39 -8.27 3.84 10.96
CA VAL A 39 -7.36 4.59 10.09
C VAL A 39 -7.90 4.65 8.67
N SER A 40 -8.52 3.57 8.20
CA SER A 40 -9.03 3.47 6.83
C SER A 40 -9.99 2.29 6.66
N THR A 41 -10.82 2.36 5.62
CA THR A 41 -11.69 1.28 5.18
C THR A 41 -11.55 1.04 3.68
N GLY A 42 -11.89 -0.16 3.24
CA GLY A 42 -11.85 -0.57 1.84
C GLY A 42 -12.89 -1.61 1.51
N TYR A 43 -13.20 -1.71 0.23
CA TYR A 43 -14.09 -2.71 -0.34
C TYR A 43 -13.55 -3.11 -1.71
N ASN A 44 -13.86 -4.32 -2.17
CA ASN A 44 -13.41 -4.76 -3.48
C ASN A 44 -14.17 -4.04 -4.60
N GLY A 45 -13.48 -3.70 -5.68
CA GLY A 45 -14.05 -2.89 -6.74
C GLY A 45 -13.10 -2.74 -7.91
N MET A 46 -13.58 -2.18 -9.03
CA MET A 46 -12.71 -1.81 -10.13
C MET A 46 -11.84 -0.60 -9.76
N PRO A 47 -10.74 -0.33 -10.49
CA PRO A 47 -9.88 0.80 -10.22
C PRO A 47 -10.65 2.12 -10.32
N VAL A 48 -10.32 3.07 -9.44
CA VAL A 48 -10.96 4.39 -9.40
C VAL A 48 -10.83 5.09 -10.76
N GLY A 49 -11.97 5.52 -11.32
CA GLY A 49 -12.03 6.21 -12.62
C GLY A 49 -12.33 5.28 -13.80
N CYS A 50 -12.45 3.97 -13.58
CA CYS A 50 -13.00 3.05 -14.56
C CYS A 50 -14.50 2.85 -14.34
N ASP A 51 -15.28 2.78 -15.42
CA ASP A 51 -16.72 2.50 -15.34
C ASP A 51 -16.96 1.02 -15.04
N ASP A 52 -17.62 0.74 -13.92
CA ASP A 52 -17.98 -0.61 -13.47
C ASP A 52 -18.93 -1.34 -14.44
N ASN A 53 -19.57 -0.62 -15.38
CA ASN A 53 -20.42 -1.19 -16.42
C ASN A 53 -19.64 -1.59 -17.68
N VAL A 54 -18.42 -1.08 -17.84
CA VAL A 54 -17.56 -1.36 -19.00
C VAL A 54 -16.59 -2.49 -18.68
N LEU A 55 -16.11 -2.57 -17.43
CA LEU A 55 -15.18 -3.61 -17.02
C LEU A 55 -15.91 -4.93 -16.71
N PRO A 56 -15.36 -6.06 -17.17
CA PRO A 56 -16.06 -7.33 -17.06
C PRO A 56 -15.95 -7.93 -15.65
N TRP A 57 -17.09 -8.35 -15.10
CA TRP A 57 -17.18 -9.05 -13.80
C TRP A 57 -17.10 -10.58 -13.92
N GLY A 58 -16.90 -11.11 -15.12
CA GLY A 58 -16.88 -12.55 -15.39
C GLY A 58 -15.75 -13.27 -14.66
N LYS A 59 -16.01 -14.50 -14.18
CA LYS A 59 -15.01 -15.29 -13.43
C LYS A 59 -14.35 -16.38 -14.27
N ASN A 60 -15.13 -17.05 -15.13
CA ASN A 60 -14.72 -18.25 -15.87
C ASN A 60 -14.94 -18.07 -17.39
N LEU A 61 -14.27 -17.09 -17.99
CA LEU A 61 -14.29 -16.90 -19.45
C LEU A 61 -12.97 -17.39 -20.06
N PRO A 62 -13.01 -17.94 -21.30
CA PRO A 62 -11.81 -18.45 -21.97
C PRO A 62 -10.79 -17.34 -22.26
N ASN A 63 -11.24 -16.09 -22.36
CA ASN A 63 -10.38 -14.93 -22.51
C ASN A 63 -10.11 -14.26 -21.16
N VAL A 64 -8.84 -14.22 -20.75
CA VAL A 64 -8.42 -13.66 -19.45
C VAL A 64 -8.79 -12.17 -19.31
N LEU A 65 -8.76 -11.41 -20.41
CA LEU A 65 -9.12 -9.99 -20.42
C LEU A 65 -10.63 -9.75 -20.27
N GLU A 66 -11.45 -10.78 -20.43
CA GLU A 66 -12.89 -10.73 -20.16
C GLU A 66 -13.21 -11.21 -18.74
N THR A 67 -12.20 -11.60 -17.95
CA THR A 67 -12.39 -11.93 -16.55
C THR A 67 -12.17 -10.72 -15.64
N LYS A 68 -12.72 -10.75 -14.43
CA LYS A 68 -12.54 -9.69 -13.42
C LYS A 68 -11.15 -9.65 -12.80
N HIS A 69 -10.46 -10.80 -12.80
CA HIS A 69 -9.18 -11.00 -12.11
C HIS A 69 -8.07 -9.99 -12.46
N PRO A 70 -7.93 -9.49 -13.70
CA PRO A 70 -6.92 -8.50 -14.04
C PRO A 70 -7.22 -7.09 -13.52
N PHE A 71 -8.48 -6.80 -13.20
CA PHE A 71 -8.96 -5.43 -12.95
C PHE A 71 -9.42 -5.22 -11.51
N VAL A 72 -10.02 -6.25 -10.89
CA VAL A 72 -10.59 -6.13 -9.56
C VAL A 72 -9.50 -5.86 -8.52
N CYS A 73 -9.67 -4.76 -7.81
CA CYS A 73 -8.88 -4.43 -6.63
C CYS A 73 -9.55 -5.05 -5.40
N HIS A 74 -8.73 -5.71 -4.58
CA HIS A 74 -9.17 -6.34 -3.35
C HIS A 74 -9.50 -5.29 -2.26
N ALA A 75 -10.36 -5.65 -1.32
CA ALA A 75 -10.81 -4.74 -0.27
C ALA A 75 -9.65 -4.27 0.62
N GLU A 76 -8.74 -5.19 0.93
CA GLU A 76 -7.53 -5.02 1.72
C GLU A 76 -6.58 -4.02 1.06
N LEU A 77 -6.36 -4.19 -0.25
CA LEU A 77 -5.54 -3.29 -1.05
C LEU A 77 -6.17 -1.89 -1.04
N ASN A 78 -7.47 -1.78 -1.30
CA ASN A 78 -8.16 -0.49 -1.31
C ASN A 78 -8.13 0.19 0.07
N ALA A 79 -8.32 -0.56 1.16
CA ALA A 79 -8.23 -0.02 2.53
C ALA A 79 -6.84 0.57 2.79
N LEU A 80 -5.80 -0.10 2.31
CA LEU A 80 -4.44 0.36 2.45
C LEU A 80 -4.13 1.59 1.58
N LEU A 81 -4.57 1.60 0.32
CA LEU A 81 -4.43 2.74 -0.59
C LEU A 81 -5.05 4.01 0.01
N ASN A 82 -6.23 3.85 0.62
CA ASN A 82 -6.95 4.92 1.29
C ASN A 82 -6.22 5.43 2.54
N ALA A 83 -5.39 4.59 3.18
CA ALA A 83 -4.61 4.97 4.36
C ALA A 83 -3.32 5.76 4.03
N SER A 84 -3.06 6.08 2.75
CA SER A 84 -1.76 6.55 2.25
C SER A 84 -1.19 7.84 2.89
N THR A 85 -1.97 8.57 3.67
CA THR A 85 -1.54 9.74 4.46
C THR A 85 -1.14 9.44 5.91
N SER A 86 -1.37 8.22 6.40
CA SER A 86 -1.21 7.84 7.81
C SER A 86 0.00 6.91 8.02
N GLU A 87 0.73 7.05 9.13
CA GLU A 87 1.66 6.01 9.56
C GLU A 87 0.87 4.76 9.97
N LEU A 88 1.13 3.66 9.28
CA LEU A 88 0.47 2.36 9.51
C LEU A 88 1.20 1.49 10.54
N SER A 89 2.27 2.01 11.17
CA SER A 89 3.01 1.29 12.21
C SER A 89 2.10 1.03 13.41
N GLY A 90 1.96 -0.24 13.80
CA GLY A 90 1.07 -0.64 14.89
C GLY A 90 -0.42 -0.66 14.53
N CYS A 91 -0.74 -0.71 13.24
CA CYS A 91 -2.10 -0.97 12.76
C CYS A 91 -2.36 -2.45 12.51
N SER A 92 -3.60 -2.87 12.72
CA SER A 92 -4.13 -4.20 12.41
C SER A 92 -5.21 -4.09 11.34
N MET A 93 -5.25 -5.05 10.41
CA MET A 93 -6.28 -5.14 9.38
C MET A 93 -7.15 -6.37 9.64
N GLN A 94 -8.47 -6.17 9.55
CA GLN A 94 -9.47 -7.22 9.62
C GLN A 94 -10.34 -7.19 8.36
N ASN A 95 -10.58 -8.37 7.80
CA ASN A 95 -11.57 -8.56 6.74
C ASN A 95 -12.97 -8.81 7.33
N GLU A 96 -14.00 -8.82 6.49
CA GLU A 96 -15.38 -9.13 6.91
C GLU A 96 -15.60 -10.56 7.44
N LEU A 97 -14.63 -11.46 7.28
CA LEU A 97 -14.68 -12.83 7.78
C LEU A 97 -14.12 -12.97 9.20
N GLY A 98 -13.61 -11.88 9.80
CA GLY A 98 -12.96 -11.96 11.12
C GLY A 98 -11.50 -12.36 11.07
N GLU A 99 -10.92 -12.52 9.89
CA GLU A 99 -9.54 -12.94 9.77
C GLU A 99 -8.63 -11.72 9.87
N TYR A 100 -7.63 -11.83 10.75
CA TYR A 100 -6.51 -10.91 10.79
C TYR A 100 -5.65 -11.17 9.56
N VAL A 101 -5.66 -10.21 8.65
CA VAL A 101 -4.86 -10.24 7.43
C VAL A 101 -3.63 -9.39 7.64
N ASP A 102 -2.48 -9.92 7.22
CA ASP A 102 -1.25 -9.16 7.25
C ASP A 102 -1.41 -7.87 6.45
N LEU A 103 -0.99 -6.76 7.07
CA LEU A 103 -0.95 -5.49 6.40
C LEU A 103 0.01 -5.63 5.22
N TYR A 104 -0.51 -5.76 4.00
CA TYR A 104 0.34 -5.73 2.82
C TYR A 104 1.06 -4.40 2.83
N ILE A 105 2.37 -4.38 3.07
CA ILE A 105 3.18 -3.18 2.95
C ILE A 105 3.64 -3.15 1.48
N PRO A 106 2.97 -2.41 0.57
CA PRO A 106 3.45 -2.22 -0.77
C PRO A 106 4.85 -1.66 -0.67
N ARG A 107 5.68 -1.96 -1.66
CA ARG A 107 6.96 -1.27 -1.84
C ARG A 107 6.66 0.21 -2.07
N LYS A 108 6.56 0.95 -0.96
CA LYS A 108 6.27 2.37 -0.92
C LYS A 108 7.54 3.06 -1.38
N TRP A 109 7.39 3.87 -2.43
CA TRP A 109 8.41 4.81 -2.83
C TRP A 109 8.68 5.76 -1.65
N LEU A 110 9.94 5.85 -1.22
CA LEU A 110 10.35 6.57 -0.01
C LEU A 110 10.56 8.07 -0.23
N VAL A 111 10.14 8.66 -1.35
CA VAL A 111 9.95 10.11 -1.42
C VAL A 111 8.52 10.46 -1.02
N SER A 112 8.45 11.17 0.08
CA SER A 112 7.36 11.99 0.63
C SER A 112 6.64 12.95 -0.35
N ALA A 113 6.59 12.71 -1.67
CA ALA A 113 5.94 13.60 -2.63
C ALA A 113 5.13 12.91 -3.74
N SER A 114 5.15 11.57 -3.87
CA SER A 114 4.25 10.90 -4.81
C SER A 114 3.56 9.72 -4.16
N SER A 115 2.22 9.79 -4.06
CA SER A 115 1.32 8.71 -3.62
C SER A 115 1.24 7.55 -4.63
N ARG A 116 2.35 7.24 -5.30
CA ARG A 116 2.44 6.23 -6.35
C ARG A 116 3.05 4.96 -5.79
N ILE A 117 2.40 3.85 -6.10
CA ILE A 117 2.80 2.52 -5.68
C ILE A 117 3.57 1.85 -6.80
N VAL A 118 4.62 1.13 -6.41
CA VAL A 118 5.39 0.31 -7.34
C VAL A 118 4.59 -0.95 -7.66
N SER A 119 4.04 -1.01 -8.87
CA SER A 119 3.33 -2.18 -9.39
C SER A 119 4.23 -3.41 -9.42
N ALA A 120 3.66 -4.61 -9.24
CA ALA A 120 4.38 -5.87 -9.35
C ALA A 120 5.01 -6.10 -10.73
N LYS A 121 4.48 -5.46 -11.79
CA LYS A 121 5.01 -5.53 -13.16
C LYS A 121 6.09 -4.48 -13.46
N ASP A 122 6.48 -3.65 -12.49
CA ASP A 122 7.58 -2.70 -12.67
C ASP A 122 8.93 -3.39 -12.50
N HIS A 123 9.38 -4.08 -13.55
CA HIS A 123 10.67 -4.79 -13.58
C HIS A 123 11.89 -3.86 -13.52
N ALA A 124 11.69 -2.56 -13.73
CA ALA A 124 12.74 -1.55 -13.60
C ALA A 124 12.82 -0.98 -12.18
N SER A 125 11.88 -1.33 -11.29
CA SER A 125 11.96 -0.93 -9.88
C SER A 125 13.06 -1.67 -9.13
N VAL A 126 13.76 -0.95 -8.24
CA VAL A 126 14.82 -1.51 -7.38
C VAL A 126 14.62 -1.04 -5.95
N GLN A 127 15.04 -1.85 -5.00
CA GLN A 127 15.15 -1.45 -3.60
C GLN A 127 16.63 -1.42 -3.25
N ILE A 128 17.10 -0.26 -2.82
CA ILE A 128 18.47 -0.02 -2.38
C ILE A 128 18.43 0.04 -0.85
N GLU A 129 19.31 -0.70 -0.20
CA GLU A 129 19.44 -0.70 1.25
C GLU A 129 20.82 -0.17 1.62
N ILE A 130 20.85 0.99 2.27
CA ILE A 130 22.06 1.65 2.71
C ILE A 130 22.26 1.34 4.19
N ALA A 131 23.30 0.56 4.49
CA ALA A 131 23.66 0.27 5.87
C ALA A 131 24.25 1.50 6.55
N LYS A 132 23.78 1.78 7.76
CA LYS A 132 24.43 2.75 8.63
C LYS A 132 25.77 2.17 9.10
N VAL A 133 26.77 3.03 9.09
CA VAL A 133 28.14 2.67 9.48
C VAL A 133 28.50 3.48 10.71
N ASN A 134 29.11 2.83 11.69
CA ASN A 134 29.64 3.52 12.86
C ASN A 134 30.80 4.44 12.41
N PRO A 135 30.75 5.75 12.70
CA PRO A 135 31.72 6.72 12.21
C PRO A 135 33.15 6.48 12.74
N VAL A 136 33.32 5.75 13.84
CA VAL A 136 34.62 5.49 14.47
C VAL A 136 35.21 4.15 14.06
N THR A 137 34.38 3.10 13.98
CA THR A 137 34.86 1.73 13.72
C THR A 137 34.74 1.31 12.26
N GLY A 138 34.02 2.06 11.42
CA GLY A 138 33.80 1.73 10.02
C GLY A 138 32.98 0.46 9.79
N LYS A 139 32.42 -0.13 10.86
CA LYS A 139 31.60 -1.35 10.82
C LYS A 139 30.12 -1.00 10.69
N MET A 140 29.38 -1.85 9.97
CA MET A 140 27.93 -1.78 9.88
C MET A 140 27.30 -1.95 11.26
N THR A 141 26.40 -1.04 11.64
CA THR A 141 25.71 -1.05 12.94
C THR A 141 24.46 -1.94 12.99
N GLY A 142 24.12 -2.59 11.88
CA GLY A 142 22.92 -3.44 11.76
C GLY A 142 21.66 -2.66 11.34
N ASP A 143 21.65 -1.34 11.56
CA ASP A 143 20.58 -0.47 11.07
C ASP A 143 20.75 -0.17 9.57
N THR A 144 19.66 -0.27 8.83
CA THR A 144 19.62 -0.01 7.38
C THR A 144 18.53 0.98 7.03
N GLU A 145 18.89 1.96 6.20
CA GLU A 145 17.93 2.85 5.53
C GLU A 145 17.58 2.25 4.18
N LYS A 146 16.29 2.04 3.92
CA LYS A 146 15.82 1.48 2.66
C LYS A 146 15.41 2.62 1.74
N TYR A 147 15.60 2.45 0.44
CA TYR A 147 15.16 3.36 -0.60
C TYR A 147 14.62 2.54 -1.76
N ALA A 148 13.30 2.52 -1.94
CA ALA A 148 12.70 1.95 -3.15
C ALA A 148 12.77 2.99 -4.27
N ILE A 149 13.04 2.56 -5.50
CA ILE A 149 13.04 3.37 -6.72
C ILE A 149 12.17 2.76 -7.80
N SER A 150 11.22 3.55 -8.31
CA SER A 150 10.35 3.13 -9.41
C SER A 150 11.09 3.13 -10.75
N GLY A 151 10.70 2.22 -11.64
CA GLY A 151 11.24 2.16 -12.99
C GLY A 151 10.88 3.39 -13.85
N ALA A 152 9.80 4.10 -13.52
CA ALA A 152 9.44 5.36 -14.19
C ALA A 152 10.51 6.44 -13.99
N ILE A 153 10.95 6.67 -12.74
CA ILE A 153 11.99 7.66 -12.41
C ILE A 153 13.35 7.27 -13.01
N ARG A 154 13.69 5.98 -12.98
CA ARG A 154 14.92 5.47 -13.60
C ARG A 154 14.95 5.64 -15.11
N ARG A 155 13.79 5.53 -15.78
CA ARG A 155 13.68 5.79 -17.23
C ARG A 155 13.82 7.27 -17.60
N MET A 156 13.47 8.16 -16.69
CA MET A 156 13.54 9.61 -16.90
C MET A 156 14.91 10.21 -16.53
N GLY A 157 15.83 9.42 -15.95
CA GLY A 157 17.14 9.92 -15.50
C GLY A 157 17.09 10.76 -14.22
N GLU A 158 15.92 10.85 -13.57
CA GLU A 158 15.71 11.65 -12.34
C GLU A 158 16.01 10.85 -11.05
N SER A 159 16.52 9.62 -11.19
CA SER A 159 16.81 8.75 -10.04
C SER A 159 17.88 9.34 -9.12
N ASP A 160 18.89 9.96 -9.69
CA ASP A 160 20.07 10.39 -8.94
C ASP A 160 19.74 11.61 -8.08
N ASP A 161 19.05 12.60 -8.65
CA ASP A 161 18.52 13.76 -7.92
C ASP A 161 17.53 13.34 -6.83
N SER A 162 16.66 12.36 -7.12
CA SER A 162 15.70 11.83 -6.14
C SER A 162 16.40 11.17 -4.94
N ILE A 163 17.42 10.34 -5.18
CA ILE A 163 18.22 9.72 -4.12
C ILE A 163 18.96 10.78 -3.32
N ASN A 164 19.54 11.78 -3.98
CA ASN A 164 20.28 12.83 -3.30
C ASN A 164 19.41 13.61 -2.32
N ARG A 165 18.22 14.02 -2.76
CA ARG A 165 17.23 14.70 -1.88
C ARG A 165 16.80 13.83 -0.71
N LEU A 166 16.65 12.52 -0.92
CA LEU A 166 16.33 11.57 0.15
C LEU A 166 17.47 11.43 1.15
N ALA A 167 18.70 11.30 0.67
CA ALA A 167 19.87 11.18 1.53
C ALA A 167 20.11 12.44 2.36
N VAL A 168 19.89 13.64 1.80
CA VAL A 168 19.93 14.91 2.56
C VAL A 168 18.84 14.94 3.63
N ARG A 169 17.61 14.52 3.29
CA ARG A 169 16.49 14.48 4.25
C ARG A 169 16.71 13.46 5.37
N SER A 170 17.26 12.29 5.05
CA SER A 170 17.62 11.25 6.01
C SER A 170 18.90 11.57 6.80
N GLY A 171 19.56 12.71 6.51
CA GLY A 171 20.78 13.13 7.18
C GLY A 171 22.02 12.30 6.83
N LEU A 172 21.96 11.52 5.74
CA LEU A 172 23.10 10.75 5.21
C LEU A 172 24.06 11.64 4.40
N MET A 173 23.58 12.76 3.87
CA MET A 173 24.41 13.75 3.19
C MET A 173 24.32 15.13 3.85
N PRO A 174 25.40 15.94 3.78
CA PRO A 174 25.37 17.34 4.20
C PRO A 174 24.30 18.13 3.43
N LYS A 175 23.68 19.09 4.10
CA LYS A 175 22.66 19.97 3.48
C LYS A 175 23.24 20.91 2.41
N ASP A 176 24.56 20.99 2.32
CA ASP A 176 25.29 21.84 1.36
C ASP A 176 25.62 21.13 0.04
N PHE A 177 25.10 19.91 -0.16
CA PHE A 177 25.27 19.16 -1.41
C PHE A 177 24.24 19.66 -2.43
N ASN A 178 24.63 20.67 -3.22
CA ASN A 178 23.91 21.16 -4.40
C ASN A 178 24.44 20.48 -5.66
#